data_AF-R0KXY5-F1
#
_entry.id   AF-R0KXY5-F1
#
_cell.length_a   1.000
_cell.length_b   1.000
_cell.length_c   1.000
_cell.angle_alpha   90.00
_cell.angle_beta   90.00
_cell.angle_gamma   90.00
#
_symmetry.space_group_name_H-M   'P 1'
#
loop_
_entity.id
_entity.type
_entity.pdbx_description
1 polymer ?
#
loop_
_entity_poly.entity_id
_entity_poly.type
_entity_poly.pdbx_seq_one_letter_code
_entity_poly.pdbx_strand_id
1 'polypeptide(L)'
;MYRTSDPLKFIEEVKKEELLKIYVQSDVSSLCSLKLLSNCLSKDYIKHEVIFIDDNVDLKVTNRFVYLYHGSSDEEKENEQTSRRRKKFMNYINLEVHNKLINNENRIEFVKEECKCDENNFNCLINMFYLCKSLNYLNEDALWCCLIPFSFYKCHLFLTYEDKKNHEDDDSQSDSFEECELPEDTCNVCLSILSHINFEIKKSENNKQDGLVIAKNLLHPLMLFSDIFSSLKHDIHFVIKNKLLYKKRKDIEEMKIKTFLAHKGISIKFAKELYTNLDHSTKKFLLRNFQIGQQYFLIRRKNLVISAVDMAYILNCTC
;
A
#
# COMPACT_ATOMS: atom_id res chain seq x y z
N MET A 1 26.45 -19.40 -10.40
CA MET A 1 25.23 -18.81 -10.98
C MET A 1 24.06 -19.26 -10.10
N TYR A 2 23.77 -18.52 -9.02
CA TYR A 2 22.69 -18.85 -8.09
C TYR A 2 21.46 -18.05 -8.50
N ARG A 3 20.59 -18.65 -9.31
CA ARG A 3 19.22 -18.18 -9.49
C ARG A 3 18.35 -18.99 -8.56
N THR A 4 18.32 -18.67 -7.27
CA THR A 4 17.32 -19.29 -6.37
C THR A 4 16.00 -18.54 -6.54
N SER A 5 15.37 -18.72 -7.71
CA SER A 5 13.93 -18.46 -7.89
C SER A 5 13.06 -19.54 -7.24
N ASP A 6 13.69 -20.49 -6.52
CA ASP A 6 13.07 -21.55 -5.74
C ASP A 6 12.97 -21.12 -4.26
N PRO A 7 11.76 -20.85 -3.75
CA PRO A 7 11.49 -20.46 -2.37
C PRO A 7 12.01 -21.44 -1.32
N LEU A 8 11.98 -22.75 -1.58
CA LEU A 8 12.41 -23.76 -0.62
C LEU A 8 13.93 -23.75 -0.48
N LYS A 9 14.64 -23.72 -1.62
CA LYS A 9 16.11 -23.61 -1.62
C LYS A 9 16.59 -22.34 -0.95
N PHE A 10 15.87 -21.23 -1.17
CA PHE A 10 16.16 -19.99 -0.46
C PHE A 10 16.14 -20.18 1.07
N ILE A 11 15.09 -20.79 1.61
CA ILE A 11 14.99 -21.08 3.04
C ILE A 11 16.09 -22.03 3.51
N GLU A 12 16.40 -23.08 2.74
CA GLU A 12 17.48 -24.03 3.06
C GLU A 12 18.85 -23.37 3.12
N GLU A 13 19.15 -22.42 2.23
CA GLU A 13 20.40 -21.66 2.28
C GLU A 13 20.44 -20.72 3.48
N VAL A 14 19.36 -19.98 3.72
CA VAL A 14 19.28 -19.04 4.85
C VAL A 14 19.34 -19.77 6.21
N LYS A 15 18.84 -21.00 6.31
CA LYS A 15 18.94 -21.84 7.51
C LYS A 15 20.36 -22.19 7.91
N LYS A 16 21.32 -22.13 6.98
CA LYS A 16 22.73 -22.41 7.27
C LYS A 16 23.40 -21.25 8.01
N GLU A 17 22.73 -20.10 8.12
CA GLU A 17 23.25 -18.92 8.81
C GLU A 17 23.00 -18.97 10.32
N GLU A 18 24.00 -18.54 11.08
CA GLU A 18 23.84 -18.33 12.53
C GLU A 18 22.92 -17.14 12.85
N LEU A 19 23.00 -16.09 12.03
CA LEU A 19 22.19 -14.87 12.14
C LEU A 19 22.07 -14.18 10.78
N LEU A 20 20.84 -13.99 10.31
CA LEU A 20 20.54 -13.24 9.10
C LEU A 20 20.33 -11.75 9.41
N LYS A 21 21.06 -10.86 8.74
CA LYS A 21 20.78 -9.41 8.82
C LYS A 21 19.79 -8.99 7.76
N ILE A 22 18.76 -8.23 8.13
CA ILE A 22 17.73 -7.71 7.23
C ILE A 22 17.76 -6.19 7.31
N TYR A 23 18.16 -5.54 6.22
CA TYR A 23 18.16 -4.10 6.11
C TYR A 23 16.84 -3.65 5.49
N VAL A 24 16.16 -2.68 6.11
CA VAL A 24 14.79 -2.32 5.73
C VAL A 24 14.63 -0.80 5.74
N GLN A 25 14.02 -0.26 4.70
CA GLN A 25 13.57 1.14 4.72
C GLN A 25 12.29 1.32 5.53
N SER A 26 12.14 2.52 6.09
CA SER A 26 10.96 2.93 6.84
C SER A 26 9.79 3.32 5.91
N ASP A 27 9.53 2.60 4.83
CA ASP A 27 8.33 2.79 4.00
C ASP A 27 7.32 1.66 4.22
N VAL A 28 6.03 1.93 3.97
CA VAL A 28 4.93 0.99 4.23
C VAL A 28 5.14 -0.36 3.55
N SER A 29 5.63 -0.36 2.31
CA SER A 29 5.82 -1.59 1.54
C SER A 29 7.00 -2.41 2.04
N SER A 30 8.12 -1.76 2.39
CA SER A 30 9.28 -2.42 3.00
C SER A 30 8.95 -2.99 4.38
N LEU A 31 8.22 -2.25 5.22
CA LEU A 31 7.74 -2.73 6.52
C LEU A 31 6.80 -3.94 6.40
N CYS A 32 5.86 -3.90 5.45
CA CYS A 32 4.96 -5.03 5.19
C CYS A 32 5.74 -6.24 4.65
N SER A 33 6.73 -6.02 3.78
CA SER A 33 7.62 -7.06 3.25
C SER A 33 8.47 -7.70 4.35
N LEU A 34 9.01 -6.89 5.27
CA LEU A 34 9.73 -7.37 6.44
C LEU A 34 8.83 -8.27 7.27
N LYS A 35 7.58 -7.86 7.52
CA LYS A 35 6.66 -8.68 8.32
C LYS A 35 6.37 -10.03 7.66
N LEU A 36 6.19 -10.06 6.35
CA LEU A 36 6.03 -11.31 5.59
C LEU A 36 7.27 -12.20 5.72
N LEU A 37 8.46 -11.65 5.46
CA LEU A 37 9.72 -12.40 5.55
C LEU A 37 9.97 -12.90 6.97
N SER A 38 9.86 -12.05 7.99
CA SER A 38 10.03 -12.42 9.39
C SER A 38 9.06 -13.53 9.81
N ASN A 39 7.83 -13.54 9.30
CA ASN A 39 6.89 -14.64 9.56
C ASN A 39 7.40 -15.97 8.96
N CYS A 40 7.95 -15.96 7.74
CA CYS A 40 8.59 -17.14 7.13
C CYS A 40 9.78 -17.61 7.96
N LEU A 41 10.73 -16.71 8.25
CA LEU A 41 11.95 -17.01 8.99
C LEU A 41 11.65 -17.56 10.39
N SER A 42 10.65 -16.98 11.07
CA SER A 42 10.26 -17.41 12.43
C SER A 42 9.67 -18.81 12.46
N LYS A 43 8.87 -19.20 11.45
CA LYS A 43 8.34 -20.57 11.35
C LYS A 43 9.43 -21.61 11.18
N ASP A 44 10.51 -21.22 10.53
CA ASP A 44 11.68 -22.05 10.27
C ASP A 44 12.80 -21.88 11.31
N TYR A 45 12.52 -21.18 12.42
CA TYR A 45 13.43 -20.92 13.53
C TYR A 45 14.75 -20.23 13.13
N ILE A 46 14.72 -19.44 12.06
CA ILE A 46 15.87 -18.69 11.57
C ILE A 46 16.01 -17.40 12.38
N LYS A 47 17.14 -17.25 13.06
CA LYS A 47 17.50 -16.04 13.78
C LYS A 47 17.80 -14.92 12.79
N HIS A 48 17.19 -13.76 13.03
CA HIS A 48 17.43 -12.59 12.20
C HIS A 48 17.47 -11.30 13.03
N GLU A 49 18.24 -10.33 12.52
CA GLU A 49 18.39 -8.98 13.04
C GLU A 49 17.86 -8.00 12.01
N VAL A 50 17.06 -7.01 12.44
CA VAL A 50 16.51 -5.98 11.55
C VAL A 50 17.29 -4.68 11.75
N ILE A 51 17.73 -4.09 10.65
CA ILE A 51 18.49 -2.83 10.62
C ILE A 51 17.74 -1.85 9.75
N PHE A 52 17.25 -0.76 10.34
CA PHE A 52 16.62 0.31 9.58
C PHE A 52 17.67 1.17 8.90
N ILE A 53 17.40 1.56 7.66
CA ILE A 53 18.30 2.34 6.82
C ILE A 53 17.57 3.49 6.15
N ASP A 54 18.32 4.58 5.95
CA ASP A 54 17.88 5.74 5.17
C ASP A 54 18.11 5.53 3.66
N ASP A 55 17.44 6.33 2.84
CA ASP A 55 17.45 6.22 1.36
C ASP A 55 18.83 6.34 0.71
N ASN A 56 19.85 6.83 1.42
CA ASN A 56 21.17 7.18 0.87
C ASN A 56 22.34 6.41 1.50
N VAL A 57 22.10 5.25 2.12
CA VAL A 57 23.18 4.49 2.75
C VAL A 57 23.95 3.67 1.72
N ASP A 58 25.15 4.14 1.35
CA ASP A 58 26.17 3.37 0.65
C ASP A 58 26.72 2.27 1.58
N LEU A 59 26.05 1.13 1.60
CA LEU A 59 26.42 0.02 2.47
C LEU A 59 27.68 -0.67 1.92
N LYS A 60 28.83 -0.46 2.56
CA LYS A 60 30.01 -1.33 2.42
C LYS A 60 29.75 -2.61 3.20
N VAL A 61 29.24 -3.64 2.53
CA VAL A 61 28.78 -4.86 3.20
C VAL A 61 29.86 -5.92 3.28
N THR A 62 29.99 -6.57 4.45
CA THR A 62 30.99 -7.60 4.73
C THR A 62 30.40 -8.92 5.26
N ASN A 63 29.08 -8.99 5.51
CA ASN A 63 28.38 -10.17 6.07
C ASN A 63 27.18 -10.55 5.17
N ARG A 64 26.53 -11.71 5.37
CA ARG A 64 25.32 -12.10 4.61
C ARG A 64 24.07 -11.37 5.09
N PHE A 65 23.24 -10.90 4.16
CA PHE A 65 22.10 -10.04 4.46
C PHE A 65 20.98 -10.14 3.44
N VAL A 66 19.77 -9.75 3.86
CA VAL A 66 18.61 -9.45 3.02
C VAL A 66 18.45 -7.93 2.97
N TYR A 67 18.24 -7.39 1.78
CA TYR A 67 17.87 -5.98 1.60
C TYR A 67 16.39 -5.87 1.26
N LEU A 68 15.61 -5.10 2.00
CA LEU A 68 14.23 -4.76 1.71
C LEU A 68 14.18 -3.26 1.45
N TYR A 69 14.33 -2.91 0.18
CA TYR A 69 14.50 -1.53 -0.24
C TYR A 69 13.68 -1.18 -1.46
N HIS A 70 13.28 0.07 -1.42
CA HIS A 70 12.69 0.91 -2.42
C HIS A 70 13.66 2.06 -2.76
N GLY A 71 14.19 2.04 -3.98
CA GLY A 71 14.86 3.21 -4.50
C GLY A 71 15.47 3.04 -5.88
N SER A 72 15.80 4.18 -6.46
CA SER A 72 16.33 4.30 -7.80
C SER A 72 17.80 3.84 -7.84
N SER A 73 18.10 2.81 -8.61
CA SER A 73 19.44 2.72 -9.18
C SER A 73 19.55 3.83 -10.23
N ASP A 74 20.41 4.82 -10.01
CA ASP A 74 20.87 5.69 -11.09
C ASP A 74 21.76 4.83 -12.02
N GLU A 75 21.14 4.14 -12.99
CA GLU A 75 21.87 3.76 -14.19
C GLU A 75 22.09 5.03 -15.01
N GLU A 76 23.18 5.74 -14.73
CA GLU A 76 23.77 6.66 -15.71
C GLU A 76 24.24 5.82 -16.90
N LYS A 77 23.37 5.65 -17.89
CA LYS A 77 23.81 5.35 -19.26
C LYS A 77 24.09 6.69 -19.92
N GLU A 78 25.32 7.16 -19.79
CA GLU A 78 25.91 8.06 -20.77
C GLU A 78 25.75 7.42 -22.14
N ASN A 79 24.81 7.95 -22.94
CA ASN A 79 25.00 8.17 -24.36
C ASN A 79 23.92 9.13 -24.84
N GLU A 80 24.42 10.24 -25.39
CA GLU A 80 23.64 11.35 -25.90
C GLU A 80 22.66 10.93 -27.01
N GLN A 81 21.66 11.81 -27.16
CA GLN A 81 20.72 11.94 -28.28
C GLN A 81 19.39 11.16 -28.17
N THR A 82 18.39 11.93 -27.74
CA THR A 82 16.97 11.84 -28.11
C THR A 82 16.18 10.61 -27.65
N SER A 83 15.59 10.71 -26.46
CA SER A 83 14.19 10.36 -26.18
C SER A 83 13.93 10.52 -24.67
N ARG A 84 12.73 10.98 -24.30
CA ARG A 84 12.23 11.03 -22.92
C ARG A 84 12.21 9.60 -22.33
N ARG A 85 13.35 9.13 -21.83
CA ARG A 85 13.50 7.81 -21.21
C ARG A 85 13.17 7.94 -19.72
N ARG A 86 12.02 7.36 -19.33
CA ARG A 86 11.65 7.16 -17.93
C ARG A 86 12.76 6.38 -17.23
N LYS A 87 13.30 6.92 -16.12
CA LYS A 87 14.22 6.21 -15.24
C LYS A 87 13.54 4.92 -14.76
N LYS A 88 14.16 3.76 -15.00
CA LYS A 88 13.68 2.48 -14.46
C LYS A 88 14.01 2.45 -12.97
N PHE A 89 12.99 2.45 -12.12
CA PHE A 89 13.14 2.22 -10.70
C PHE A 89 13.25 0.71 -10.45
N MET A 90 14.28 0.32 -9.73
CA MET A 90 14.77 -1.05 -9.68
C MET A 90 14.84 -1.45 -8.21
N ASN A 91 13.70 -1.84 -7.65
CA ASN A 91 13.54 -2.20 -6.24
C ASN A 91 13.77 -3.70 -6.05
N TYR A 92 14.84 -4.07 -5.35
CA TYR A 92 15.29 -5.45 -5.29
C TYR A 92 15.61 -5.95 -3.89
N ILE A 93 15.34 -7.23 -3.70
CA ILE A 93 15.90 -8.00 -2.59
C ILE A 93 17.28 -8.48 -3.01
N ASN A 94 18.30 -7.76 -2.53
CA ASN A 94 19.68 -8.21 -2.66
C ASN A 94 19.99 -9.16 -1.51
N LEU A 95 20.38 -10.39 -1.86
CA LEU A 95 20.91 -11.35 -0.91
C LEU A 95 22.36 -11.62 -1.27
N GLU A 96 23.30 -11.11 -0.48
CA GLU A 96 24.72 -11.46 -0.64
C GLU A 96 25.02 -12.72 0.18
N VAL A 97 25.35 -13.82 -0.50
CA VAL A 97 25.71 -15.10 0.12
C VAL A 97 27.14 -15.43 -0.26
N HIS A 98 28.04 -15.34 0.72
CA HIS A 98 29.51 -15.53 0.66
C HIS A 98 30.28 -14.47 -0.15
N ASN A 99 31.51 -14.16 0.32
CA ASN A 99 32.57 -13.27 -0.25
C ASN A 99 33.00 -13.54 -1.72
N LYS A 100 32.07 -13.82 -2.62
CA LYS A 100 32.23 -13.61 -4.05
C LYS A 100 31.38 -12.39 -4.34
N LEU A 101 32.02 -11.29 -4.71
CA LEU A 101 31.37 -10.13 -5.32
C LEU A 101 30.33 -10.64 -6.33
N ILE A 102 29.09 -10.64 -5.89
CA ILE A 102 27.95 -11.02 -6.67
C ILE A 102 27.66 -9.75 -7.49
N ASN A 103 28.10 -9.75 -8.74
CA ASN A 103 27.81 -8.69 -9.72
C ASN A 103 26.32 -8.30 -9.71
N ASN A 104 26.03 -7.09 -10.20
CA ASN A 104 24.73 -6.39 -10.37
C ASN A 104 23.52 -7.21 -10.91
N GLU A 105 23.66 -8.51 -11.18
CA GLU A 105 22.69 -9.39 -11.85
C GLU A 105 22.00 -10.43 -10.94
N ASN A 106 22.44 -10.67 -9.70
CA ASN A 106 21.81 -11.73 -8.87
C ASN A 106 20.76 -11.15 -7.92
N ARG A 107 19.52 -11.13 -8.42
CA ARG A 107 18.30 -10.77 -7.68
C ARG A 107 17.59 -12.05 -7.23
N ILE A 108 17.04 -12.07 -6.02
CA ILE A 108 16.10 -13.11 -5.63
C ILE A 108 14.73 -12.68 -6.11
N GLU A 109 14.21 -13.37 -7.12
CA GLU A 109 12.88 -13.15 -7.66
C GLU A 109 12.12 -14.48 -7.65
N PHE A 110 11.06 -14.53 -6.86
CA PHE A 110 10.11 -15.66 -6.79
C PHE A 110 8.96 -15.49 -7.79
N VAL A 111 8.90 -14.34 -8.48
CA VAL A 111 7.87 -14.01 -9.47
C VAL A 111 8.46 -14.11 -10.86
N LYS A 112 7.73 -14.74 -11.78
CA LYS A 112 8.16 -14.90 -13.18
C LYS A 112 7.90 -13.67 -14.05
N GLU A 113 6.96 -12.82 -13.63
CA GLU A 113 6.54 -11.62 -14.34
C GLU A 113 6.76 -10.38 -13.47
N GLU A 114 7.34 -9.34 -14.03
CA GLU A 114 7.49 -8.05 -13.35
C GLU A 114 6.17 -7.29 -13.31
N CYS A 115 5.91 -6.61 -12.20
CA CYS A 115 4.82 -5.64 -12.11
C CYS A 115 5.09 -4.48 -13.08
N LYS A 116 4.12 -4.17 -13.93
CA LYS A 116 4.20 -3.07 -14.91
C LYS A 116 3.49 -1.80 -14.47
N CYS A 117 2.80 -1.82 -13.32
CA CYS A 117 2.13 -0.62 -12.82
C CYS A 117 3.19 0.40 -12.41
N ASP A 118 3.10 1.62 -12.93
CA ASP A 118 4.08 2.73 -12.86
C ASP A 118 4.35 3.29 -11.44
N GLU A 119 4.02 2.55 -10.37
CA GLU A 119 4.29 2.97 -9.00
C GLU A 119 5.34 2.04 -8.37
N ASN A 120 6.47 2.65 -8.08
CA ASN A 120 7.75 2.04 -7.76
C ASN A 120 7.79 1.29 -6.42
N ASN A 121 6.68 1.02 -5.74
CA ASN A 121 6.70 0.71 -4.31
C ASN A 121 6.15 -0.68 -4.00
N PHE A 122 6.10 -1.60 -4.97
CA PHE A 122 5.37 -2.86 -4.81
C PHE A 122 6.20 -4.14 -4.99
N ASN A 123 7.39 -4.07 -5.58
CA ASN A 123 8.12 -5.27 -6.00
C ASN A 123 8.60 -6.13 -4.82
N CYS A 124 9.12 -5.51 -3.74
CA CYS A 124 9.55 -6.24 -2.55
C CYS A 124 8.38 -7.01 -1.92
N LEU A 125 7.22 -6.37 -1.82
CA LEU A 125 6.00 -6.98 -1.28
C LEU A 125 5.50 -8.12 -2.16
N ILE A 126 5.44 -7.90 -3.48
CA ILE A 126 5.07 -8.91 -4.46
C ILE A 126 5.97 -10.14 -4.30
N ASN A 127 7.28 -9.92 -4.23
CA ASN A 127 8.23 -11.00 -4.09
C ASN A 127 8.03 -11.79 -2.78
N MET A 128 7.83 -11.10 -1.66
CA MET A 128 7.56 -11.74 -0.37
C MET A 128 6.20 -12.44 -0.32
N PHE A 129 5.19 -11.94 -1.03
CA PHE A 129 3.93 -12.64 -1.20
C PHE A 129 4.13 -14.00 -1.89
N TYR A 130 4.89 -14.06 -2.99
CA TYR A 130 5.15 -15.32 -3.69
C TYR A 130 6.04 -16.29 -2.88
N LEU A 131 6.97 -15.77 -2.08
CA LEU A 131 7.69 -16.58 -1.08
C LEU A 131 6.70 -17.21 -0.09
N CYS A 132 5.85 -16.41 0.54
CA CYS A 132 4.85 -16.89 1.49
C CYS A 132 3.89 -17.89 0.85
N LYS A 133 3.46 -17.63 -0.38
CA LYS A 133 2.56 -18.50 -1.15
C LYS A 133 3.18 -19.87 -1.38
N SER A 134 4.43 -19.89 -1.86
CA SER A 134 5.14 -21.12 -2.20
C SER A 134 5.46 -21.96 -0.96
N LEU A 135 5.68 -21.32 0.18
CA LEU A 135 5.88 -21.98 1.48
C LEU A 135 4.57 -22.35 2.19
N ASN A 136 3.40 -22.07 1.59
CA ASN A 136 2.08 -22.26 2.19
C ASN A 136 1.91 -21.51 3.54
N TYR A 137 2.46 -20.30 3.62
CA TYR A 137 2.44 -19.45 4.82
C TYR A 137 1.50 -18.24 4.71
N LEU A 138 0.63 -18.19 3.69
CA LEU A 138 -0.40 -17.16 3.53
C LEU A 138 -1.51 -17.33 4.58
N ASN A 139 -1.28 -16.79 5.77
CA ASN A 139 -2.29 -16.62 6.81
C ASN A 139 -2.91 -15.22 6.76
N GLU A 140 -3.90 -14.97 7.61
CA GLU A 140 -4.62 -13.70 7.67
C GLU A 140 -3.69 -12.48 7.87
N ASP A 141 -2.68 -12.60 8.73
CA ASP A 141 -1.70 -11.53 8.95
C ASP A 141 -0.86 -11.26 7.69
N ALA A 142 -0.48 -12.30 6.95
CA ALA A 142 0.23 -12.15 5.68
C ALA A 142 -0.64 -11.48 4.62
N LEU A 143 -1.91 -11.88 4.52
CA LEU A 143 -2.88 -11.24 3.62
C LEU A 143 -3.05 -9.76 4.00
N TRP A 144 -3.18 -9.45 5.29
CA TRP A 144 -3.29 -8.07 5.77
C TRP A 144 -2.09 -7.21 5.39
N CYS A 145 -0.86 -7.73 5.57
CA CYS A 145 0.37 -7.04 5.16
C CYS A 145 0.41 -6.76 3.66
N CYS A 146 -0.20 -7.62 2.83
CA CYS A 146 -0.29 -7.37 1.39
C CYS A 146 -1.34 -6.29 1.06
N LEU A 147 -2.46 -6.29 1.78
CA LEU A 147 -3.59 -5.38 1.53
C LEU A 147 -3.30 -3.93 1.88
N ILE A 148 -2.51 -3.66 2.92
CA ILE A 148 -2.19 -2.28 3.37
C ILE A 148 -1.60 -1.44 2.23
N PRO A 149 -0.40 -1.77 1.69
CA PRO A 149 0.18 -1.01 0.60
C PRO A 149 -0.70 -1.09 -0.66
N PHE A 150 -1.43 -2.20 -0.90
CA PHE A 150 -2.19 -2.37 -2.14
C PHE A 150 -3.37 -1.42 -2.16
N SER A 151 -4.10 -1.36 -1.05
CA SER A 151 -5.23 -0.46 -0.86
C SER A 151 -4.79 0.99 -0.93
N PHE A 152 -3.60 1.33 -0.43
CA PHE A 152 -3.09 2.69 -0.44
C PHE A 152 -2.57 3.12 -1.81
N TYR A 153 -1.55 2.43 -2.33
CA TYR A 153 -0.90 2.82 -3.59
C TYR A 153 -1.77 2.50 -4.82
N LYS A 154 -2.35 1.30 -4.90
CA LYS A 154 -3.06 0.87 -6.11
C LYS A 154 -4.54 1.24 -6.14
N CYS A 155 -5.21 1.32 -5.00
CA CYS A 155 -6.62 1.71 -4.98
C CYS A 155 -6.76 3.20 -4.65
N HIS A 156 -6.32 3.65 -3.48
CA HIS A 156 -6.60 5.00 -2.99
C HIS A 156 -5.89 6.10 -3.79
N LEU A 157 -4.58 5.98 -4.05
CA LEU A 157 -3.81 6.99 -4.78
C LEU A 157 -4.08 6.99 -6.28
N PHE A 158 -4.45 5.85 -6.87
CA PHE A 158 -4.70 5.74 -8.31
C PHE A 158 -6.08 6.26 -8.71
N LEU A 159 -7.14 5.88 -7.97
CA LEU A 159 -8.51 6.39 -8.20
C LEU A 159 -8.59 7.91 -8.07
N THR A 160 -7.73 8.49 -7.25
CA THR A 160 -7.65 9.94 -7.06
C THR A 160 -6.77 10.65 -8.12
N TYR A 161 -6.08 9.89 -8.98
CA TYR A 161 -5.30 10.40 -10.11
C TYR A 161 -6.08 10.34 -11.42
N GLU A 162 -6.88 9.31 -11.68
CA GLU A 162 -7.74 9.22 -12.89
C GLU A 162 -8.81 10.30 -12.92
N ASP A 163 -9.35 10.66 -11.76
CA ASP A 163 -10.23 11.82 -11.55
C ASP A 163 -9.63 13.13 -12.11
N LYS A 164 -8.29 13.25 -12.20
CA LYS A 164 -7.63 14.44 -12.79
C LYS A 164 -7.60 14.42 -14.31
N LYS A 165 -7.42 13.25 -14.94
CA LYS A 165 -7.36 13.16 -16.41
C LYS A 165 -8.73 13.42 -17.05
N ASN A 166 -9.79 12.95 -16.40
CA ASN A 166 -11.15 13.11 -16.94
C ASN A 166 -11.74 14.52 -16.71
N HIS A 167 -11.13 15.35 -15.87
CA HIS A 167 -11.58 16.72 -15.59
C HIS A 167 -10.69 17.82 -16.19
N GLU A 168 -9.67 17.48 -16.99
CA GLU A 168 -8.91 18.48 -17.75
C GLU A 168 -9.64 18.95 -19.02
N ASP A 169 -10.71 18.27 -19.46
CA ASP A 169 -11.43 18.59 -20.71
C ASP A 169 -12.95 18.87 -20.56
N ASP A 170 -13.55 18.82 -19.36
CA ASP A 170 -15.00 18.99 -19.23
C ASP A 170 -15.43 19.74 -17.96
N ASP A 171 -15.96 20.96 -18.15
CA ASP A 171 -16.63 21.80 -17.13
C ASP A 171 -18.03 21.26 -16.76
N SER A 172 -18.35 20.01 -17.11
CA SER A 172 -19.60 19.36 -16.78
C SER A 172 -19.47 18.54 -15.49
N GLN A 173 -20.15 18.99 -14.44
CA GLN A 173 -20.39 18.22 -13.22
C GLN A 173 -21.24 16.99 -13.57
N SER A 174 -20.61 15.87 -13.92
CA SER A 174 -21.30 14.58 -14.05
C SER A 174 -21.35 13.88 -12.68
N ASP A 175 -22.57 13.76 -12.14
CA ASP A 175 -22.91 13.04 -10.90
C ASP A 175 -22.91 11.50 -11.08
N SER A 176 -22.14 10.95 -12.02
CA SER A 176 -22.05 9.51 -12.25
C SER A 176 -20.93 8.89 -11.42
N PHE A 177 -21.28 8.43 -10.22
CA PHE A 177 -20.41 7.62 -9.37
C PHE A 177 -20.29 6.21 -9.96
N GLU A 178 -19.22 5.95 -10.71
CA GLU A 178 -18.89 4.61 -11.19
C GLU A 178 -18.48 3.71 -10.03
N GLU A 179 -18.86 2.44 -10.15
CA GLU A 179 -18.43 1.40 -9.23
C GLU A 179 -16.90 1.33 -9.24
N CYS A 180 -16.31 1.33 -8.05
CA CYS A 180 -14.87 1.28 -7.86
C CYS A 180 -14.33 -0.10 -8.26
N GLU A 181 -14.15 -0.28 -9.57
CA GLU A 181 -13.36 -1.36 -10.16
C GLU A 181 -11.87 -0.97 -10.05
N LEU A 182 -10.98 -1.97 -10.06
CA LEU A 182 -9.56 -1.67 -10.14
C LEU A 182 -9.31 -0.85 -11.41
N PRO A 183 -8.32 0.05 -11.40
CA PRO A 183 -8.02 0.83 -12.59
C PRO A 183 -7.78 -0.08 -13.80
N GLU A 184 -8.29 0.30 -14.98
CA GLU A 184 -8.17 -0.49 -16.21
C GLU A 184 -6.71 -0.81 -16.55
N ASP A 185 -5.78 0.05 -16.14
CA ASP A 185 -4.33 -0.07 -16.33
C ASP A 185 -3.63 -0.99 -15.30
N THR A 186 -4.37 -1.68 -14.42
CA THR A 186 -3.78 -2.58 -13.43
C THR A 186 -3.15 -3.80 -14.12
N CYS A 187 -1.84 -4.01 -13.91
CA CYS A 187 -1.13 -5.13 -14.55
C CYS A 187 -1.60 -6.50 -14.04
N ASN A 188 -1.42 -7.53 -14.88
CA ASN A 188 -1.82 -8.91 -14.59
C ASN A 188 -1.23 -9.48 -13.29
N VAL A 189 -0.01 -9.07 -12.91
CA VAL A 189 0.62 -9.51 -11.66
C VAL A 189 -0.17 -8.99 -10.45
N CYS A 190 -0.52 -7.70 -10.44
CA CYS A 190 -1.34 -7.11 -9.39
C CYS A 190 -2.75 -7.73 -9.33
N LEU A 191 -3.38 -7.95 -10.49
CA LEU A 191 -4.68 -8.60 -10.59
C LEU A 191 -4.64 -10.05 -10.04
N SER A 192 -3.59 -10.80 -10.37
CA SER A 192 -3.39 -12.17 -9.89
C SER A 192 -3.21 -12.25 -8.37
N ILE A 193 -2.43 -11.32 -7.80
CA ILE A 193 -2.25 -11.24 -6.34
C ILE A 193 -3.58 -10.88 -5.66
N LEU A 194 -4.26 -9.83 -6.14
CA LEU A 194 -5.49 -9.38 -5.50
C LEU A 194 -6.61 -10.40 -5.62
N SER A 195 -6.77 -11.04 -6.77
CA SER A 195 -7.76 -12.12 -6.95
C SER A 195 -7.50 -13.28 -5.99
N HIS A 196 -6.23 -13.66 -5.78
CA HIS A 196 -5.87 -14.68 -4.81
C HIS A 196 -6.19 -14.27 -3.37
N ILE A 197 -5.86 -13.03 -2.98
CA ILE A 197 -6.17 -12.50 -1.65
C ILE A 197 -7.69 -12.47 -1.44
N ASN A 198 -8.45 -11.93 -2.39
CA ASN A 198 -9.91 -11.86 -2.33
C ASN A 198 -10.54 -13.26 -2.20
N PHE A 199 -9.99 -14.25 -2.91
CA PHE A 199 -10.43 -15.63 -2.80
C PHE A 199 -10.21 -16.19 -1.38
N GLU A 200 -9.01 -16.01 -0.80
CA GLU A 200 -8.72 -16.50 0.55
C GLU A 200 -9.56 -15.78 1.62
N ILE A 201 -9.83 -14.48 1.46
CA ILE A 201 -10.73 -13.73 2.36
C ILE A 201 -12.14 -14.33 2.29
N LYS A 202 -12.73 -14.45 1.10
CA LYS A 202 -14.08 -15.00 0.90
C LYS A 202 -14.22 -16.42 1.43
N LYS A 203 -13.19 -17.24 1.29
CA LYS A 203 -13.14 -18.60 1.87
C LYS A 203 -13.20 -18.58 3.40
N SER A 204 -12.66 -17.54 4.03
CA SER A 204 -12.60 -17.38 5.49
C SER A 204 -13.81 -16.65 6.11
N GLU A 205 -14.59 -15.91 5.31
CA GLU A 205 -15.74 -15.09 5.76
C GLU A 205 -16.90 -15.91 6.34
N ASN A 206 -17.01 -17.19 5.98
CA ASN A 206 -18.21 -17.99 6.26
C ASN A 206 -18.54 -18.24 7.74
N ASN A 207 -17.70 -17.87 8.73
CA ASN A 207 -17.96 -18.21 10.14
C ASN A 207 -17.33 -17.31 11.22
N LYS A 208 -16.80 -16.11 10.90
CA LYS A 208 -16.04 -15.33 11.89
C LYS A 208 -16.59 -13.91 12.13
N GLN A 209 -16.65 -13.54 13.41
CA GLN A 209 -16.88 -12.15 13.87
C GLN A 209 -15.60 -11.28 13.77
N ASP A 210 -14.44 -11.92 13.72
CA ASP A 210 -13.11 -11.29 13.65
C ASP A 210 -12.37 -11.80 12.40
N GLY A 211 -11.60 -10.94 11.75
CA GLY A 211 -10.80 -11.30 10.58
C GLY A 211 -10.79 -10.22 9.51
N LEU A 212 -10.45 -10.63 8.29
CA LEU A 212 -10.46 -9.75 7.12
C LEU A 212 -11.84 -9.72 6.48
N VAL A 213 -12.30 -8.52 6.12
CA VAL A 213 -13.60 -8.30 5.47
C VAL A 213 -13.43 -7.33 4.30
N ILE A 214 -14.18 -7.59 3.22
CA ILE A 214 -14.28 -6.70 2.06
C ILE A 214 -15.61 -5.96 2.13
N ALA A 215 -15.60 -4.63 2.08
CA ALA A 215 -16.83 -3.83 2.05
C ALA A 215 -16.68 -2.54 1.24
N LYS A 216 -17.78 -2.03 0.68
CA LYS A 216 -17.84 -0.70 0.08
C LYS A 216 -17.94 0.36 1.18
N ASN A 217 -17.06 1.35 1.19
CA ASN A 217 -17.06 2.44 2.18
C ASN A 217 -16.51 3.76 1.59
N LEU A 218 -16.62 4.84 2.35
CA LEU A 218 -16.07 6.16 2.01
C LEU A 218 -14.55 6.10 1.82
N LEU A 219 -14.06 6.69 0.73
CA LEU A 219 -12.62 6.70 0.40
C LEU A 219 -11.81 7.81 1.09
N HIS A 220 -12.43 8.61 1.95
CA HIS A 220 -11.73 9.68 2.66
C HIS A 220 -10.78 9.14 3.75
N PRO A 221 -9.63 9.79 3.97
CA PRO A 221 -8.60 9.29 4.87
C PRO A 221 -9.05 9.35 6.33
N LEU A 222 -8.72 8.31 7.10
CA LEU A 222 -8.93 8.23 8.54
C LEU A 222 -10.39 8.42 8.96
N MET A 223 -11.36 8.12 8.09
CA MET A 223 -12.79 8.30 8.37
C MET A 223 -13.24 7.51 9.60
N LEU A 224 -12.70 6.31 9.84
CA LEU A 224 -13.04 5.52 11.02
C LEU A 224 -12.55 6.14 12.35
N PHE A 225 -11.62 7.09 12.28
CA PHE A 225 -10.98 7.71 13.45
C PHE A 225 -11.23 9.22 13.52
N SER A 226 -12.05 9.77 12.63
CA SER A 226 -12.29 11.20 12.53
C SER A 226 -13.75 11.52 12.20
N ASP A 227 -14.05 12.81 12.16
CA ASP A 227 -15.28 13.34 11.61
C ASP A 227 -15.09 13.73 10.13
N ILE A 228 -16.19 13.84 9.38
CA ILE A 228 -16.17 14.14 7.95
C ILE A 228 -15.47 15.47 7.67
N PHE A 229 -15.71 16.48 8.51
CA PHE A 229 -15.13 17.81 8.33
C PHE A 229 -13.61 17.76 8.44
N SER A 230 -13.09 17.08 9.45
CA SER A 230 -11.66 16.87 9.66
C SER A 230 -11.05 16.02 8.56
N SER A 231 -11.72 14.96 8.11
CA SER A 231 -11.23 14.12 7.02
C SER A 231 -11.10 14.90 5.71
N LEU A 232 -12.13 15.65 5.31
CA LEU A 232 -12.09 16.53 4.12
C LEU A 232 -10.99 17.59 4.20
N LYS A 233 -10.73 18.13 5.39
CA LYS A 233 -9.70 19.15 5.60
C LYS A 233 -8.28 18.60 5.35
N HIS A 234 -8.04 17.32 5.62
CA HIS A 234 -6.74 16.68 5.48
C HIS A 234 -6.62 15.78 4.24
N ASP A 235 -7.71 15.60 3.51
CA ASP A 235 -7.71 14.95 2.20
C ASP A 235 -7.05 15.86 1.16
N ILE A 236 -5.79 15.55 0.83
CA ILE A 236 -4.97 16.32 -0.11
C ILE A 236 -5.66 16.42 -1.48
N HIS A 237 -6.35 15.37 -1.93
CA HIS A 237 -7.03 15.37 -3.22
C HIS A 237 -8.23 16.29 -3.19
N PHE A 238 -9.05 16.22 -2.14
CA PHE A 238 -10.16 17.14 -1.93
C PHE A 238 -9.68 18.60 -1.86
N VAL A 239 -8.59 18.85 -1.12
CA VAL A 239 -7.96 20.18 -0.95
C VAL A 239 -7.48 20.73 -2.29
N ILE A 240 -6.82 19.93 -3.10
CA ILE A 240 -6.34 20.34 -4.43
C ILE A 240 -7.52 20.56 -5.38
N LYS A 241 -8.45 19.60 -5.48
CA LYS A 241 -9.64 19.66 -6.34
C LYS A 241 -10.49 20.91 -6.08
N ASN A 242 -10.64 21.29 -4.80
CA ASN A 242 -11.43 22.45 -4.40
C ASN A 242 -10.61 23.74 -4.22
N LYS A 243 -9.31 23.72 -4.59
CA LYS A 243 -8.39 24.87 -4.50
C LYS A 243 -8.44 25.49 -3.09
N LEU A 244 -8.21 24.66 -2.07
CA LEU A 244 -8.28 25.01 -0.64
C LEU A 244 -6.90 25.34 -0.04
N LEU A 245 -5.87 25.58 -0.84
CA LEU A 245 -4.53 25.90 -0.35
C LEU A 245 -4.37 27.42 -0.09
N TYR A 246 -4.70 27.89 1.12
CA TYR A 246 -4.59 29.30 1.49
C TYR A 246 -3.57 29.51 2.63
N LYS A 247 -2.28 29.70 2.27
CA LYS A 247 -1.13 29.83 3.19
C LYS A 247 -1.32 30.75 4.42
N LYS A 248 -2.22 31.73 4.37
CA LYS A 248 -2.47 32.69 5.47
C LYS A 248 -3.93 32.79 5.92
N ARG A 249 -4.87 32.14 5.24
CA ARG A 249 -6.32 32.32 5.46
C ARG A 249 -7.05 31.01 5.67
N LYS A 250 -6.78 30.38 6.83
CA LYS A 250 -7.46 29.16 7.29
C LYS A 250 -8.99 29.34 7.44
N ASP A 251 -9.43 30.57 7.66
CA ASP A 251 -10.84 30.97 7.70
C ASP A 251 -11.55 30.74 6.36
N ILE A 252 -10.88 31.01 5.22
CA ILE A 252 -11.42 30.72 3.89
C ILE A 252 -11.53 29.22 3.66
N GLU A 253 -10.50 28.47 4.04
CA GLU A 253 -10.47 27.00 3.89
C GLU A 253 -11.67 26.37 4.59
N GLU A 254 -11.89 26.74 5.85
CA GLU A 254 -13.04 26.25 6.61
C GLU A 254 -14.37 26.74 6.05
N MET A 255 -14.46 27.99 5.58
CA MET A 255 -15.68 28.50 4.95
C MET A 255 -16.03 27.70 3.70
N LYS A 256 -15.06 27.40 2.83
CA LYS A 256 -15.30 26.60 1.63
C LYS A 256 -15.74 25.17 1.94
N ILE A 257 -15.12 24.52 2.93
CA ILE A 257 -15.56 23.19 3.39
C ILE A 257 -17.01 23.25 3.91
N LYS A 258 -17.34 24.29 4.71
CA LYS A 258 -18.72 24.49 5.19
C LYS A 258 -19.70 24.69 4.04
N THR A 259 -19.35 25.47 3.03
CA THR A 259 -20.18 25.67 1.83
C THR A 259 -20.38 24.38 1.05
N PHE A 260 -19.30 23.60 0.85
CA PHE A 260 -19.37 22.29 0.20
C PHE A 260 -20.34 21.34 0.93
N LEU A 261 -20.22 21.25 2.25
CA LEU A 261 -21.12 20.44 3.08
C LEU A 261 -22.57 20.94 3.03
N ALA A 262 -22.78 22.25 3.05
CA ALA A 262 -24.11 22.84 2.94
C ALA A 262 -24.79 22.52 1.60
N HIS A 263 -24.03 22.54 0.49
CA HIS A 263 -24.55 22.13 -0.83
C HIS A 263 -24.96 20.65 -0.87
N LYS A 264 -24.30 19.79 -0.09
CA LYS A 264 -24.68 18.38 0.09
C LYS A 264 -25.77 18.17 1.16
N GLY A 265 -26.34 19.24 1.73
CA GLY A 265 -27.37 19.16 2.76
C GLY A 265 -26.86 18.69 4.13
N ILE A 266 -25.56 18.82 4.40
CA ILE A 266 -24.91 18.31 5.61
C ILE A 266 -24.68 19.44 6.60
N SER A 267 -25.31 19.34 7.78
CA SER A 267 -25.11 20.33 8.84
C SER A 267 -23.70 20.23 9.44
N ILE A 268 -23.13 21.36 9.86
CA ILE A 268 -21.78 21.40 10.46
C ILE A 268 -21.72 20.65 11.79
N LYS A 269 -22.81 20.68 12.57
CA LYS A 269 -22.91 19.91 13.82
C LYS A 269 -22.69 18.42 13.55
N PHE A 270 -23.37 17.91 12.53
CA PHE A 270 -23.26 16.52 12.11
C PHE A 270 -21.90 16.23 11.46
N ALA A 271 -21.38 17.11 10.61
CA ALA A 271 -20.09 16.90 9.94
C ALA A 271 -18.90 16.81 10.90
N LYS A 272 -19.04 17.35 12.11
CA LYS A 272 -18.05 17.32 13.19
C LYS A 272 -18.29 16.21 14.22
N GLU A 273 -19.30 15.37 14.02
CA GLU A 273 -19.50 14.18 14.84
C GLU A 273 -18.62 13.04 14.32
N LEU A 274 -18.02 12.28 15.25
CA LEU A 274 -17.18 11.14 14.90
C LEU A 274 -17.97 10.16 14.03
N TYR A 275 -17.39 9.74 12.91
CA TYR A 275 -18.06 8.87 11.95
C TYR A 275 -18.60 7.59 12.59
N THR A 276 -17.85 7.02 13.55
CA THR A 276 -18.26 5.80 14.28
C THR A 276 -19.56 5.99 15.05
N ASN A 277 -19.82 7.19 15.57
CA ASN A 277 -20.99 7.52 16.37
C ASN A 277 -22.24 7.78 15.54
N LEU A 278 -22.07 8.03 14.23
CA LEU A 278 -23.18 8.25 13.33
C LEU A 278 -24.08 7.02 13.23
N ASP A 279 -25.39 7.25 13.22
CA ASP A 279 -26.37 6.22 13.04
C ASP A 279 -26.34 5.62 11.62
N HIS A 280 -27.02 4.49 11.46
CA HIS A 280 -27.05 3.79 10.17
C HIS A 280 -27.68 4.64 9.05
N SER A 281 -28.72 5.42 9.38
CA SER A 281 -29.41 6.24 8.38
C SER A 281 -28.48 7.31 7.80
N THR A 282 -27.67 7.94 8.64
CA THR A 282 -26.77 8.99 8.15
C THR A 282 -25.50 8.44 7.53
N LYS A 283 -24.96 7.31 8.00
CA LYS A 283 -23.91 6.59 7.25
C LYS A 283 -24.35 6.24 5.83
N LYS A 284 -25.58 5.76 5.67
CA LYS A 284 -26.17 5.48 4.35
C LYS A 284 -26.34 6.74 3.49
N PHE A 285 -26.68 7.87 4.11
CA PHE A 285 -26.74 9.16 3.42
C PHE A 285 -25.36 9.59 2.90
N LEU A 286 -24.31 9.45 3.71
CA LEU A 286 -22.94 9.78 3.29
C LEU A 286 -22.46 8.93 2.12
N LEU A 287 -22.69 7.62 2.18
CA LEU A 287 -22.34 6.69 1.10
C LEU A 287 -23.02 7.01 -0.24
N ARG A 288 -24.09 7.81 -0.24
CA ARG A 288 -24.77 8.28 -1.46
C ARG A 288 -24.26 9.63 -1.98
N ASN A 289 -23.58 10.41 -1.14
CA ASN A 289 -23.22 11.80 -1.45
C ASN A 289 -21.72 12.01 -1.64
N PHE A 290 -20.91 11.04 -1.23
CA PHE A 290 -19.46 11.06 -1.29
C PHE A 290 -18.94 9.87 -2.09
N GLN A 291 -17.67 9.97 -2.49
CA GLN A 291 -16.98 8.90 -3.19
C GLN A 291 -16.86 7.67 -2.30
N ILE A 292 -17.34 6.54 -2.82
CA ILE A 292 -17.24 5.23 -2.19
C ILE A 292 -16.35 4.32 -3.03
N GLY A 293 -15.71 3.36 -2.38
CA GLY A 293 -14.96 2.33 -3.07
C GLY A 293 -14.81 1.07 -2.25
N GLN A 294 -14.30 0.02 -2.88
CA GLN A 294 -14.01 -1.22 -2.19
C GLN A 294 -12.83 -0.99 -1.23
N GLN A 295 -13.05 -1.30 0.05
CA GLN A 295 -12.04 -1.24 1.09
C GLN A 295 -11.91 -2.58 1.80
N TYR A 296 -10.73 -2.77 2.35
CA TYR A 296 -10.37 -3.95 3.13
C TYR A 296 -10.28 -3.56 4.60
N PHE A 297 -10.92 -4.33 5.46
CA PHE A 297 -10.97 -4.08 6.89
C PHE A 297 -10.39 -5.26 7.65
N LEU A 298 -9.64 -4.94 8.70
CA LEU A 298 -9.28 -5.89 9.75
C LEU A 298 -10.19 -5.64 10.95
N ILE A 299 -10.95 -6.67 11.35
CA ILE A 299 -11.81 -6.67 12.52
C ILE A 299 -11.15 -7.52 13.61
N ARG A 300 -10.94 -6.93 14.79
CA ARG A 300 -10.36 -7.60 15.96
C ARG A 300 -11.18 -7.32 17.21
N ARG A 301 -11.32 -8.33 18.07
CA ARG A 301 -11.90 -8.18 19.42
C ARG A 301 -13.30 -7.55 19.36
N LYS A 302 -14.11 -7.98 18.38
CA LYS A 302 -15.52 -7.57 18.14
C LYS A 302 -15.79 -6.10 17.79
N ASN A 303 -14.89 -5.15 18.04
CA ASN A 303 -15.15 -3.72 17.82
C ASN A 303 -13.97 -2.92 17.24
N LEU A 304 -12.75 -3.45 17.21
CA LEU A 304 -11.63 -2.73 16.60
C LEU A 304 -11.66 -2.98 15.09
N VAL A 305 -12.09 -1.97 14.35
CA VAL A 305 -12.14 -1.99 12.89
C VAL A 305 -11.10 -1.00 12.36
N ILE A 306 -10.21 -1.50 11.51
CA ILE A 306 -9.18 -0.68 10.86
C ILE A 306 -9.23 -0.95 9.38
N SER A 307 -9.29 0.09 8.55
CA SER A 307 -9.17 -0.08 7.10
C SER A 307 -7.70 -0.19 6.69
N ALA A 308 -7.42 -0.90 5.60
CA ALA A 308 -6.06 -1.05 5.07
C ALA A 308 -5.45 0.30 4.68
N VAL A 309 -6.27 1.23 4.19
CA VAL A 309 -5.88 2.60 3.84
C VAL A 309 -5.51 3.39 5.11
N ASP A 310 -6.31 3.31 6.16
CA ASP A 310 -6.01 3.99 7.44
C ASP A 310 -4.72 3.45 8.05
N MET A 311 -4.50 2.14 7.98
CA MET A 311 -3.26 1.53 8.47
C MET A 311 -2.04 2.02 7.69
N ALA A 312 -2.16 2.22 6.38
CA ALA A 312 -1.08 2.79 5.57
C ALA A 312 -0.77 4.24 5.98
N TYR A 313 -1.80 5.07 6.24
CA TYR A 313 -1.60 6.41 6.80
C TYR A 313 -0.90 6.37 8.16
N ILE A 314 -1.34 5.49 9.07
CA ILE A 314 -0.73 5.34 10.40
C ILE A 314 0.75 4.96 10.28
N LEU A 315 1.08 3.99 9.43
CA LEU A 315 2.47 3.55 9.22
C LEU A 315 3.33 4.66 8.62
N ASN A 316 2.80 5.43 7.66
CA ASN A 316 3.50 6.58 7.09
C ASN A 316 3.74 7.71 8.11
N CYS A 317 2.93 7.84 9.16
CA CYS A 317 3.14 8.85 10.21
C CYS A 317 4.18 8.43 11.27
N THR A 318 4.53 7.15 11.35
CA THR A 318 5.49 6.62 12.32
C THR A 318 6.91 6.48 11.77
N CYS A 319 7.10 6.77 10.48
CA CYS A 319 8.36 6.61 9.77
C CYS A 319 9.14 7.92 9.64
#